data_AF-A0A9E1VT51-F1
#
_entry.id   AF-A0A9E1VT51-F1
#
_cell.length_a   1.000
_cell.length_b   1.000
_cell.length_c   1.000
_cell.angle_alpha   90.00
_cell.angle_beta   90.00
_cell.angle_gamma   90.00
#
_symmetry.space_group_name_H-M   'P 1'
#
loop_
_entity.id
_entity.type
_entity.pdbx_description
1 polymer ?
#
loop_
_entity_poly.entity_id
_entity_poly.type
_entity_poly.pdbx_seq_one_letter_code
_entity_poly.pdbx_strand_id
1 'polypeptide(L)'
;MSKTKILNLDMMSLQNIDEDSDLIPLMTSDDEEAISKESLPEKLPILPLKNTVMFPGVVIPITASRDKSIKLIKDANSNDKLIGVVSQIDPKIQTPSLTDIHPTGTVAKILRVLKMPDGNVTVIIQGKKRFSIEQIISEDPYITATVKEIIELKPEKNNKEFIATIESIKDIALKIIDENPNIPSEASFAIKNIQSDSFLVNFVCSNMNLSVKEKYEILNTSDLNKRALMCLKQMNIELQRLSLKNDIQSKVRSDLDQQQREYFLHQQLKTIQEELGGVSYDEEVNEMRIKSTKKKWSKEIGDHFKKELSKLQRMNPQVAEYSIQRNYLDTYLDLPWNEFSKDNFDLK
;
A
#
# COMPACT_ATOMS: atom_id res chain seq x y z
N MET A 1 16.43 -21.36 -10.18
CA MET A 1 15.71 -20.88 -8.98
C MET A 1 14.89 -19.66 -9.36
N SER A 2 13.58 -19.76 -9.10
CA SER A 2 12.54 -18.85 -9.58
C SER A 2 12.68 -17.44 -8.98
N LYS A 3 12.74 -16.41 -9.84
CA LYS A 3 12.53 -15.02 -9.43
C LYS A 3 11.05 -14.69 -9.68
N THR A 4 10.28 -14.67 -8.61
CA THR A 4 8.88 -14.24 -8.59
C THR A 4 8.82 -12.75 -8.99
N LYS A 5 8.40 -12.47 -10.22
CA LYS A 5 8.01 -11.12 -10.65
C LYS A 5 6.71 -10.76 -9.93
N ILE A 6 6.81 -9.97 -8.88
CA ILE A 6 5.67 -9.29 -8.27
C ILE A 6 5.21 -8.25 -9.29
N LEU A 7 4.06 -8.50 -9.93
CA LEU A 7 3.37 -7.48 -10.71
C LEU A 7 2.87 -6.40 -9.74
N ASN A 8 3.68 -5.36 -9.53
CA ASN A 8 3.12 -4.04 -9.25
C ASN A 8 2.39 -3.63 -10.52
N LEU A 9 1.06 -3.70 -10.45
CA LEU A 9 0.19 -3.08 -11.44
C LEU A 9 0.31 -1.58 -11.20
N ASP A 10 1.34 -0.99 -11.81
CA ASP A 10 1.47 0.45 -12.00
C ASP A 10 0.10 0.96 -12.46
N MET A 11 -0.58 1.63 -11.54
CA MET A 11 -1.55 2.65 -11.84
C MET A 11 -0.88 3.52 -12.90
N MET A 12 -1.36 3.40 -14.15
CA MET A 12 -0.75 4.07 -15.29
C MET A 12 -0.42 5.49 -14.90
N SER A 13 0.87 5.77 -14.94
CA SER A 13 1.45 7.10 -14.92
C SER A 13 0.52 8.08 -15.63
N LEU A 14 -0.07 8.99 -14.84
CA LEU A 14 -0.85 10.13 -15.29
C LEU A 14 0.04 11.19 -15.97
N GLN A 15 1.26 10.86 -16.40
CA GLN A 15 2.22 11.84 -16.90
C GLN A 15 2.03 12.22 -18.37
N ASN A 16 1.05 11.65 -19.07
CA ASN A 16 0.69 12.06 -20.44
C ASN A 16 -0.82 12.37 -20.55
N ILE A 17 -1.36 13.13 -19.60
CA ILE A 17 -2.66 13.79 -19.80
C ILE A 17 -2.35 15.10 -20.53
N ASP A 18 -2.68 15.13 -21.82
CA ASP A 18 -2.79 16.33 -22.66
C ASP A 18 -3.54 17.46 -21.92
N GLU A 19 -3.29 18.71 -22.33
CA GLU A 19 -3.88 19.95 -21.80
C GLU A 19 -5.42 20.03 -21.88
N ASP A 20 -6.10 18.99 -22.36
CA ASP A 20 -7.54 18.77 -22.21
C ASP A 20 -7.77 17.81 -21.04
N SER A 21 -7.76 18.33 -19.82
CA SER A 21 -8.29 17.61 -18.66
C SER A 21 -9.78 17.36 -18.92
N ASP A 22 -10.11 16.20 -19.48
CA ASP A 22 -11.45 15.62 -19.51
C ASP A 22 -11.93 15.59 -18.04
N LEU A 23 -12.62 16.67 -17.64
CA LEU A 23 -13.26 16.82 -16.35
C LEU A 23 -14.01 15.53 -16.07
N ILE A 24 -13.66 14.84 -14.98
CA ILE A 24 -14.50 13.73 -14.49
C ILE A 24 -15.90 14.32 -14.37
N PRO A 25 -16.88 13.88 -15.18
CA PRO A 25 -18.20 14.48 -15.13
C PRO A 25 -18.79 14.15 -13.76
N LEU A 26 -18.79 15.13 -12.88
CA LEU A 26 -19.47 15.04 -11.59
C LEU A 26 -20.95 15.00 -11.91
N MET A 27 -21.61 13.89 -11.55
CA MET A 27 -23.05 13.79 -11.67
C MET A 27 -23.71 14.91 -10.87
N THR A 28 -24.56 15.66 -11.54
CA THR A 28 -25.44 16.63 -10.88
C THR A 28 -26.64 15.89 -10.27
N SER A 29 -27.35 16.54 -9.34
CA SER A 29 -28.63 16.04 -8.84
C SER A 29 -29.64 15.81 -9.97
N ASP A 30 -29.56 16.62 -11.03
CA ASP A 30 -30.46 16.54 -12.18
C ASP A 30 -30.18 15.31 -13.05
N ASP A 31 -28.91 14.92 -13.18
CA ASP A 31 -28.50 13.69 -13.85
C ASP A 31 -29.04 12.44 -13.13
N GLU A 32 -29.03 12.45 -11.79
CA GLU A 32 -29.60 11.35 -11.01
C GLU A 32 -31.11 11.24 -11.18
N GLU A 33 -31.84 12.37 -11.18
CA GLU A 33 -33.28 12.36 -11.41
C GLU A 33 -33.64 11.87 -12.81
N ALA A 34 -32.87 12.27 -13.83
CA ALA A 34 -33.05 11.79 -15.19
C ALA A 34 -32.84 10.27 -15.26
N ILE A 35 -31.79 9.75 -14.62
CA ILE A 35 -31.50 8.32 -14.56
C ILE A 35 -32.60 7.58 -13.80
N SER A 36 -33.07 8.12 -12.68
CA SER A 36 -34.14 7.53 -11.89
C SER A 36 -35.45 7.39 -12.68
N LYS A 37 -35.73 8.30 -13.61
CA LYS A 37 -36.95 8.32 -14.42
C LYS A 37 -36.87 7.43 -15.67
N GLU A 38 -35.68 7.04 -16.12
CA GLU A 38 -35.52 6.08 -17.22
C GLU A 38 -35.99 4.68 -16.82
N SER A 39 -36.86 4.09 -17.64
CA SER A 39 -37.28 2.70 -17.48
C SER A 39 -36.13 1.77 -17.84
N LEU A 40 -35.93 0.74 -17.02
CA LEU A 40 -34.96 -0.31 -17.35
C LEU A 40 -35.51 -1.18 -18.49
N PRO A 41 -34.66 -1.56 -19.47
CA PRO A 41 -35.04 -2.57 -20.44
C PRO A 41 -35.29 -3.90 -19.73
N GLU A 42 -36.30 -4.64 -20.18
CA GLU A 42 -36.69 -5.92 -19.59
C GLU A 42 -35.58 -6.98 -19.70
N LYS A 43 -34.74 -6.88 -20.73
CA LYS A 43 -33.67 -7.82 -21.06
C LYS A 43 -32.34 -7.09 -21.20
N LEU A 44 -31.30 -7.60 -20.55
CA LEU A 44 -29.95 -7.05 -20.64
C LEU A 44 -28.90 -8.13 -20.93
N PRO A 45 -27.90 -7.81 -21.76
CA PRO A 45 -26.68 -8.61 -21.84
C PRO A 45 -25.87 -8.39 -20.55
N ILE A 46 -25.41 -9.48 -19.94
CA ILE A 46 -24.73 -9.47 -18.65
C ILE A 46 -23.22 -9.65 -18.83
N LEU A 47 -22.44 -8.68 -18.34
CA LEU A 47 -20.99 -8.69 -18.30
C LEU A 47 -20.48 -9.04 -16.88
N PRO A 48 -19.93 -10.25 -16.68
CA PRO A 48 -19.39 -10.66 -15.38
C PRO A 48 -17.98 -10.12 -15.13
N LEU A 49 -17.78 -9.42 -14.02
CA LEU A 49 -16.49 -8.86 -13.61
C LEU A 49 -15.84 -9.71 -12.50
N LYS A 50 -14.53 -9.93 -12.58
CA LYS A 50 -13.81 -10.80 -11.64
C LYS A 50 -13.54 -10.16 -10.27
N ASN A 51 -12.97 -8.97 -10.28
CA ASN A 51 -12.35 -8.37 -9.09
C ASN A 51 -12.94 -7.00 -8.73
N THR A 52 -14.15 -6.71 -9.19
CA THR A 52 -14.77 -5.42 -8.92
C THR A 52 -16.29 -5.52 -8.89
N VAL A 53 -16.87 -4.61 -8.13
CA VAL A 53 -18.31 -4.40 -8.01
C VAL A 53 -18.59 -3.00 -8.52
N MET A 54 -19.51 -2.89 -9.48
CA MET A 54 -19.85 -1.62 -10.08
C MET A 54 -20.97 -0.95 -9.30
N PHE A 55 -20.75 0.29 -8.85
CA PHE A 55 -21.75 1.09 -8.17
C PHE A 55 -22.46 2.06 -9.13
N PRO A 56 -23.73 2.42 -8.87
CA PRO A 56 -24.43 3.46 -9.61
C PRO A 56 -23.69 4.81 -9.62
N GLY A 57 -23.77 5.53 -10.73
CA GLY A 57 -23.10 6.81 -10.97
C GLY A 57 -21.61 6.74 -11.28
N VAL A 58 -20.90 5.72 -10.80
CA VAL A 58 -19.44 5.63 -10.93
C VAL A 58 -19.02 5.22 -12.34
N VAL A 59 -17.94 5.85 -12.83
CA VAL A 59 -17.31 5.54 -14.12
C VAL A 59 -16.06 4.70 -13.87
N ILE A 60 -15.95 3.54 -14.54
CA ILE A 60 -14.77 2.67 -14.43
C ILE A 60 -14.33 2.17 -15.81
N PRO A 61 -13.00 2.13 -16.10
CA PRO A 61 -12.47 1.44 -17.26
C PRO A 61 -12.37 -0.06 -16.98
N ILE A 62 -12.92 -0.88 -17.87
CA ILE A 62 -12.86 -2.35 -17.81
C ILE A 62 -12.17 -2.89 -19.05
N THR A 63 -11.15 -3.71 -18.86
CA THR A 63 -10.49 -4.42 -19.96
C THR A 63 -11.11 -5.80 -20.11
N ALA A 64 -11.70 -6.06 -21.28
CA ALA A 64 -12.26 -7.34 -21.67
C ALA A 64 -11.25 -8.11 -22.56
N SER A 65 -10.91 -9.31 -22.12
CA SER A 65 -10.01 -10.23 -22.82
C SER A 65 -10.68 -11.52 -23.31
N ARG A 66 -11.91 -11.81 -22.87
CA ARG A 66 -12.65 -13.01 -23.26
C ARG A 66 -13.48 -12.75 -24.51
N ASP A 67 -13.51 -13.71 -25.44
CA ASP A 67 -14.28 -13.61 -26.68
C ASP A 67 -15.77 -13.29 -26.43
N LYS A 68 -16.40 -13.97 -25.46
CA LYS A 68 -17.80 -13.70 -25.07
C LYS A 68 -18.01 -12.26 -24.59
N SER A 69 -17.08 -11.73 -23.79
CA SER A 69 -17.14 -10.36 -23.28
C SER A 69 -16.88 -9.32 -24.38
N ILE A 70 -15.92 -9.58 -25.27
CA ILE A 70 -15.62 -8.71 -26.41
C ILE A 70 -16.81 -8.66 -27.38
N LYS A 71 -17.46 -9.80 -27.63
CA LYS A 71 -18.65 -9.89 -28.47
C LYS A 71 -19.82 -9.13 -27.84
N LEU A 72 -20.08 -9.32 -26.55
CA LEU A 72 -21.09 -8.57 -25.80
C LEU A 72 -20.88 -7.05 -25.92
N ILE A 73 -19.64 -6.57 -25.72
CA ILE A 73 -19.33 -5.13 -25.78
C ILE A 73 -19.55 -4.58 -27.19
N LYS A 74 -19.16 -5.32 -28.24
CA LYS A 74 -19.39 -4.91 -29.63
C LYS A 74 -20.88 -4.81 -29.95
N ASP A 75 -21.64 -5.85 -29.62
CA ASP A 75 -23.07 -5.93 -29.92
C ASP A 75 -23.86 -4.86 -29.14
N ALA A 76 -23.56 -4.68 -27.85
CA ALA A 76 -24.18 -3.64 -27.03
C ALA A 76 -23.83 -2.22 -27.48
N ASN A 77 -22.59 -1.98 -27.93
CA ASN A 77 -22.16 -0.66 -28.41
C ASN A 77 -22.84 -0.23 -29.72
N SER A 78 -23.28 -1.20 -30.54
CA SER A 78 -24.04 -0.96 -31.77
C SER A 78 -25.54 -0.75 -31.55
N ASN A 79 -26.06 -1.09 -30.37
CA ASN A 79 -27.48 -0.96 -30.02
C ASN A 79 -27.68 0.15 -28.98
N ASP A 80 -28.37 -0.12 -27.87
CA ASP A 80 -28.73 0.87 -26.84
C ASP A 80 -27.57 1.30 -25.93
N LYS A 81 -26.36 0.74 -26.10
CA LYS A 81 -25.17 0.96 -25.26
C LYS A 81 -25.39 0.63 -23.77
N LEU A 82 -26.45 -0.10 -23.44
CA LEU A 82 -26.75 -0.55 -22.07
C LEU A 82 -26.32 -2.01 -21.88
N ILE A 83 -25.67 -2.27 -20.76
CA ILE A 83 -25.24 -3.61 -20.34
C ILE A 83 -25.55 -3.80 -18.86
N GLY A 84 -25.85 -5.02 -18.45
CA GLY A 84 -25.90 -5.40 -17.04
C GLY A 84 -24.50 -5.79 -16.57
N VAL A 85 -24.04 -5.26 -15.45
CA VAL A 85 -22.73 -5.59 -14.89
C VAL A 85 -22.91 -6.28 -13.55
N VAL A 86 -22.32 -7.46 -13.42
CA VAL A 86 -22.39 -8.27 -12.20
C VAL A 86 -20.98 -8.67 -11.76
N SER A 87 -20.81 -8.90 -10.46
CA SER A 87 -19.57 -9.45 -9.93
C SER A 87 -19.61 -10.98 -9.94
N GLN A 88 -18.48 -11.61 -10.20
CA GLN A 88 -18.29 -13.05 -10.07
C GLN A 88 -18.06 -13.42 -8.60
N ILE A 89 -18.54 -14.59 -8.20
CA ILE A 89 -18.32 -15.13 -6.86
C ILE A 89 -16.87 -15.63 -6.75
N ASP A 90 -16.41 -16.42 -7.74
CA ASP A 90 -15.02 -16.86 -7.84
C ASP A 90 -14.33 -16.23 -9.07
N PRO A 91 -13.32 -15.36 -8.88
CA PRO A 91 -12.61 -14.72 -9.98
C PRO A 91 -11.76 -15.68 -10.84
N LYS A 92 -11.52 -16.91 -10.37
CA LYS A 92 -10.74 -17.92 -11.09
C LYS A 92 -11.52 -18.55 -12.26
N ILE A 93 -12.85 -18.53 -12.20
CA ILE A 93 -13.69 -19.14 -13.22
C ILE A 93 -13.60 -18.36 -14.54
N GLN A 94 -13.21 -19.03 -15.62
CA GLN A 94 -13.01 -18.38 -16.92
C GLN A 94 -14.31 -18.16 -17.71
N THR A 95 -15.28 -19.04 -17.56
CA THR A 95 -16.59 -18.95 -18.23
C THR A 95 -17.65 -19.08 -17.15
N PRO A 96 -17.96 -17.97 -16.45
CA PRO A 96 -18.92 -18.01 -15.35
C PRO A 96 -20.31 -18.35 -15.89
N SER A 97 -20.98 -19.25 -15.18
CA SER A 97 -22.39 -19.59 -15.35
C SER A 97 -23.26 -18.84 -14.34
N LEU A 98 -24.57 -19.10 -14.31
CA LEU A 98 -25.50 -18.50 -13.35
C LEU A 98 -25.06 -18.65 -11.89
N THR A 99 -24.51 -19.80 -11.52
CA THR A 99 -24.13 -20.10 -10.13
C THR A 99 -22.85 -19.40 -9.71
N ASP A 100 -22.12 -18.84 -10.67
CA ASP A 100 -20.80 -18.24 -10.47
C ASP A 100 -20.85 -16.71 -10.42
N ILE A 101 -22.04 -16.12 -10.59
CA ILE A 101 -22.27 -14.68 -10.56
C ILE A 101 -23.21 -14.28 -9.42
N HIS A 102 -23.01 -13.08 -8.93
CA HIS A 102 -23.93 -12.50 -7.98
C HIS A 102 -25.26 -12.09 -8.65
N PRO A 103 -26.42 -12.33 -8.00
CA PRO A 103 -27.74 -12.04 -8.58
C PRO A 103 -28.03 -10.54 -8.69
N THR A 104 -27.39 -9.71 -7.86
CA THR A 104 -27.53 -8.26 -7.88
C THR A 104 -26.39 -7.61 -8.65
N GLY A 105 -26.72 -6.68 -9.54
CA GLY A 105 -25.75 -5.95 -10.36
C GLY A 105 -26.13 -4.48 -10.57
N THR A 106 -25.37 -3.83 -11.44
CA THR A 106 -25.62 -2.45 -11.85
C THR A 106 -25.75 -2.38 -13.37
N VAL A 107 -26.83 -1.77 -13.85
CA VAL A 107 -26.99 -1.41 -15.26
C VAL A 107 -25.98 -0.33 -15.55
N ALA A 108 -25.20 -0.51 -16.61
CA ALA A 108 -24.16 0.40 -17.02
C ALA A 108 -24.35 0.84 -18.46
N LYS A 109 -23.97 2.09 -18.74
CA LYS A 109 -23.92 2.66 -20.09
C LYS A 109 -22.49 2.67 -20.59
N ILE A 110 -22.27 2.17 -21.80
CA ILE A 110 -20.99 2.26 -22.49
C ILE A 110 -20.79 3.70 -22.97
N LEU A 111 -19.75 4.35 -22.46
CA LEU A 111 -19.37 5.71 -22.85
C LEU A 111 -18.41 5.68 -24.04
N ARG A 112 -17.37 4.83 -23.96
CA ARG A 112 -16.32 4.74 -24.98
C ARG A 112 -15.75 3.33 -25.03
N VAL A 113 -15.39 2.89 -26.24
CA VAL A 113 -14.72 1.61 -26.48
C VAL A 113 -13.37 1.91 -27.13
N LEU A 114 -12.29 1.42 -26.52
CA LEU A 114 -10.92 1.55 -26.97
C LEU A 114 -10.38 0.17 -27.33
N LYS A 115 -9.87 0.01 -28.55
CA LYS A 115 -9.21 -1.23 -28.96
C LYS A 115 -7.72 -1.09 -28.68
N MET A 116 -7.17 -1.98 -27.88
CA MET A 116 -5.74 -1.99 -27.59
C MET A 116 -4.99 -2.70 -28.74
N PRO A 117 -3.71 -2.36 -28.99
CA PRO A 117 -2.87 -3.02 -29.99
C PRO A 117 -2.78 -4.54 -29.79
N ASP A 118 -2.87 -4.99 -28.54
CA ASP A 118 -2.77 -6.39 -28.12
C ASP A 118 -4.04 -7.22 -28.42
N GLY A 119 -5.05 -6.63 -29.06
CA GLY A 119 -6.32 -7.29 -29.38
C GLY A 119 -7.37 -7.26 -28.25
N ASN A 120 -6.98 -6.86 -27.04
CA ASN A 120 -7.91 -6.63 -25.94
C ASN A 120 -8.78 -5.38 -26.19
N VAL A 121 -9.99 -5.36 -25.61
CA VAL A 121 -10.90 -4.22 -25.70
C VAL A 121 -11.08 -3.59 -24.33
N THR A 122 -10.71 -2.33 -24.18
CA THR A 122 -10.98 -1.55 -22.96
C THR A 122 -12.24 -0.72 -23.18
N VAL A 123 -13.22 -0.89 -22.30
CA VAL A 123 -14.48 -0.15 -22.33
C VAL A 123 -14.59 0.76 -21.11
N ILE A 124 -14.99 2.01 -21.32
CA ILE A 124 -15.31 2.95 -20.26
C ILE A 124 -16.82 2.89 -20.07
N ILE A 125 -17.25 2.48 -18.87
CA ILE A 125 -18.65 2.27 -18.52
C ILE A 125 -19.06 3.11 -17.32
N GLN A 126 -20.30 3.62 -17.33
CA GLN A 126 -20.88 4.41 -16.24
C GLN A 126 -22.07 3.66 -15.63
N GLY A 127 -22.08 3.54 -14.30
CA GLY A 127 -23.18 2.92 -13.56
C GLY A 127 -24.42 3.80 -13.59
N LYS A 128 -25.60 3.18 -13.76
CA LYS A 128 -26.89 3.88 -13.80
C LYS A 128 -27.76 3.48 -12.63
N LYS A 129 -28.21 2.23 -12.60
CA LYS A 129 -29.19 1.72 -11.63
C LYS A 129 -28.86 0.33 -11.16
N ARG A 130 -29.30 -0.02 -9.95
CA ARG A 130 -29.19 -1.38 -9.43
C ARG A 130 -30.31 -2.25 -9.98
N PHE A 131 -29.98 -3.50 -10.28
CA PHE A 131 -30.95 -4.50 -10.73
C PHE A 131 -30.69 -5.85 -10.06
N SER A 132 -31.71 -6.67 -10.04
CA SER A 132 -31.63 -8.10 -9.72
C SER A 132 -31.91 -8.93 -10.96
N ILE A 133 -31.17 -10.01 -11.15
CA ILE A 133 -31.43 -11.01 -12.19
C ILE A 133 -32.65 -11.82 -11.78
N GLU A 134 -33.68 -11.86 -12.63
CA GLU A 134 -34.84 -12.73 -12.41
C GLU A 134 -34.63 -14.09 -13.09
N GLN A 135 -34.27 -14.09 -14.38
CA GLN A 135 -34.09 -15.32 -15.16
C GLN A 135 -33.04 -15.15 -16.27
N ILE A 136 -32.19 -16.16 -16.49
CA ILE A 136 -31.32 -16.21 -17.67
C ILE A 136 -32.11 -16.71 -18.88
N ILE A 137 -31.98 -16.00 -20.00
CA ILE A 137 -32.61 -16.29 -21.29
C ILE A 137 -31.67 -17.11 -22.18
N SER A 138 -30.39 -16.73 -22.23
CA SER A 138 -29.36 -17.43 -23.00
C SER A 138 -27.98 -17.25 -22.38
N GLU A 139 -27.09 -18.22 -22.57
CA GLU A 139 -25.66 -18.16 -22.22
C GLU A 139 -24.73 -18.07 -23.44
N ASP A 140 -25.28 -18.22 -24.64
CA ASP A 140 -24.56 -18.16 -25.91
C ASP A 140 -25.25 -17.14 -26.85
N PRO A 141 -24.52 -16.21 -27.48
CA PRO A 141 -23.07 -16.00 -27.45
C PRO A 141 -22.49 -15.45 -26.13
N TYR A 142 -23.36 -14.92 -25.26
CA TYR A 142 -23.03 -14.40 -23.93
C TYR A 142 -24.29 -14.44 -23.05
N ILE A 143 -24.12 -14.24 -21.75
CA ILE A 143 -25.24 -14.26 -20.79
C ILE A 143 -26.21 -13.12 -21.12
N THR A 144 -27.48 -13.45 -21.30
CA THR A 144 -28.59 -12.51 -21.43
C THR A 144 -29.65 -12.88 -20.41
N ALA A 145 -30.12 -11.91 -19.63
CA ALA A 145 -31.06 -12.16 -18.54
C ALA A 145 -32.20 -11.13 -18.51
N THR A 146 -33.35 -11.54 -17.96
CA THR A 146 -34.38 -10.60 -17.52
C THR A 146 -33.97 -9.96 -16.20
N VAL A 147 -34.20 -8.67 -16.10
CA VAL A 147 -33.73 -7.87 -14.96
C VAL A 147 -34.88 -7.07 -14.35
N LYS A 148 -34.82 -6.90 -13.02
CA LYS A 148 -35.76 -6.08 -12.28
C LYS A 148 -35.04 -5.01 -11.48
N GLU A 149 -35.55 -3.78 -11.56
CA GLU A 149 -35.01 -2.64 -10.82
C GLU A 149 -35.09 -2.88 -9.31
N ILE A 150 -33.99 -2.58 -8.62
CA ILE A 150 -33.96 -2.53 -7.16
C ILE A 150 -34.14 -1.07 -6.74
N ILE A 151 -35.31 -0.77 -6.18
CA ILE A 151 -35.63 0.58 -5.70
C ILE A 151 -34.85 0.87 -4.42
N GLU A 152 -34.21 2.04 -4.39
CA GLU A 152 -33.49 2.54 -3.22
C GLU A 152 -34.45 3.16 -2.21
N LEU A 153 -34.36 2.71 -0.96
CA LEU A 153 -35.10 3.30 0.14
C LEU A 153 -34.28 4.49 0.68
N LYS A 154 -34.73 5.70 0.35
CA LYS A 154 -34.13 6.94 0.85
C LYS A 154 -34.69 7.25 2.25
N PRO A 155 -33.86 7.66 3.22
CA PRO A 155 -34.33 8.11 4.53
C PRO A 155 -35.14 9.40 4.41
N GLU A 156 -35.92 9.72 5.44
CA GLU A 156 -36.62 11.00 5.53
C GLU A 156 -35.64 12.17 5.44
N LYS A 157 -36.01 13.24 4.72
CA LYS A 157 -35.14 14.40 4.45
C LYS A 157 -34.58 15.07 5.72
N ASN A 158 -35.26 14.93 6.86
CA ASN A 158 -34.87 15.53 8.14
C ASN A 158 -34.26 14.53 9.13
N ASN A 159 -33.84 13.34 8.67
CA ASN A 159 -33.18 12.38 9.54
C ASN A 159 -31.79 12.90 9.96
N LYS A 160 -31.70 13.39 11.20
CA LYS A 160 -30.46 13.97 11.76
C LYS A 160 -29.30 12.97 11.80
N GLU A 161 -29.58 11.70 12.08
CA GLU A 161 -28.55 10.65 12.14
C GLU A 161 -27.96 10.40 10.76
N PHE A 162 -28.80 10.38 9.72
CA PHE A 162 -28.34 10.20 8.35
C PHE A 162 -27.48 11.37 7.89
N ILE A 163 -27.90 12.61 8.14
CA ILE A 163 -27.13 13.82 7.79
C ILE A 163 -25.76 13.78 8.47
N ALA A 164 -25.71 13.51 9.78
CA ALA A 164 -24.46 13.40 10.53
C ALA A 164 -23.55 12.26 10.01
N THR A 165 -24.14 11.16 9.56
CA THR A 165 -23.41 10.03 8.94
C THR A 165 -22.77 10.46 7.63
N ILE A 166 -23.49 11.19 6.78
CA ILE A 166 -22.97 11.70 5.51
C ILE A 166 -21.85 12.72 5.73
N GLU A 167 -22.02 13.65 6.67
CA GLU A 167 -20.96 14.60 7.06
C GLU A 167 -19.71 13.87 7.55
N SER A 168 -19.89 12.87 8.41
CA SER A 168 -18.78 12.04 8.90
C SER A 168 -18.06 11.28 7.76
N ILE A 169 -18.79 10.79 6.77
CA ILE A 169 -18.20 10.16 5.56
C ILE A 169 -17.36 11.20 4.80
N LYS A 170 -17.86 12.42 4.59
CA LYS A 170 -17.08 13.47 3.91
C LYS A 170 -15.80 13.81 4.68
N ASP A 171 -15.89 13.99 5.99
CA ASP A 171 -14.74 14.36 6.83
C ASP A 171 -13.68 13.26 6.84
N ILE A 172 -14.09 11.99 6.99
CA ILE A 172 -13.14 10.86 6.97
C ILE A 172 -12.56 10.68 5.57
N ALA A 173 -13.34 10.85 4.51
CA ALA A 173 -12.83 10.78 3.14
C ALA A 173 -11.71 11.81 2.91
N LEU A 174 -11.93 13.06 3.34
CA LEU A 174 -10.93 14.12 3.23
C LEU A 174 -9.67 13.80 4.03
N LYS A 175 -9.80 13.30 5.27
CA LYS A 175 -8.65 12.85 6.06
C LYS A 175 -7.86 11.73 5.39
N ILE A 176 -8.53 10.74 4.80
CA ILE A 176 -7.88 9.65 4.08
C ILE A 176 -7.12 10.19 2.85
N ILE A 177 -7.67 11.16 2.13
CA ILE A 177 -7.01 11.79 0.98
C ILE A 177 -5.75 12.54 1.44
N ASP A 178 -5.86 13.30 2.53
CA ASP A 178 -4.73 14.08 3.07
C ASP A 178 -3.61 13.19 3.63
N GLU A 179 -3.95 12.06 4.25
CA GLU A 179 -2.98 11.11 4.83
C GLU A 179 -2.38 10.13 3.81
N ASN A 180 -2.96 10.02 2.61
CA ASN A 180 -2.51 9.08 1.58
C ASN A 180 -1.85 9.83 0.40
N PRO A 181 -0.52 9.84 0.31
CA PRO A 181 0.21 10.56 -0.74
C PRO A 181 -0.01 9.99 -2.15
N ASN A 182 -0.65 8.82 -2.29
CA ASN A 182 -0.97 8.25 -3.60
C ASN A 182 -2.26 8.80 -4.20
N ILE A 183 -3.05 9.56 -3.44
CA ILE A 183 -4.31 10.13 -3.92
C ILE A 183 -4.08 11.59 -4.33
N PRO A 184 -4.43 11.99 -5.57
CA PRO A 184 -4.32 13.39 -6.00
C PRO A 184 -5.20 14.32 -5.15
N SER A 185 -4.69 15.51 -4.85
CA SER A 185 -5.41 16.52 -4.06
C SER A 185 -6.72 17.00 -4.69
N GLU A 186 -6.85 16.86 -6.01
CA GLU A 186 -8.04 17.12 -6.81
C GLU A 186 -9.22 16.24 -6.39
N ALA A 187 -8.95 15.05 -5.83
CA ALA A 187 -9.98 14.17 -5.29
C ALA A 187 -10.76 14.82 -4.12
N SER A 188 -10.10 15.66 -3.32
CA SER A 188 -10.74 16.41 -2.23
C SER A 188 -11.74 17.43 -2.77
N PHE A 189 -11.47 18.02 -3.93
CA PHE A 189 -12.41 18.91 -4.61
C PHE A 189 -13.61 18.13 -5.14
N ALA A 190 -13.40 16.95 -5.72
CA ALA A 190 -14.49 16.10 -6.19
C ALA A 190 -15.45 15.72 -5.05
N ILE A 191 -14.93 15.23 -3.92
CA ILE A 191 -15.75 14.83 -2.75
C ILE A 191 -16.58 16.00 -2.20
N LYS A 192 -16.01 17.20 -2.12
CA LYS A 192 -16.71 18.39 -1.60
C LYS A 192 -17.86 18.84 -2.49
N ASN A 193 -17.75 18.65 -3.81
CA ASN A 193 -18.76 19.09 -4.78
C ASN A 193 -19.85 18.05 -5.06
N ILE A 194 -19.76 16.84 -4.52
CA ILE A 194 -20.84 15.85 -4.64
C ILE A 194 -22.05 16.33 -3.81
N GLN A 195 -23.14 16.60 -4.51
CA GLN A 195 -24.41 17.06 -3.93
C GLN A 195 -25.34 15.92 -3.52
N SER A 196 -25.27 14.77 -4.20
CA SER A 196 -26.10 13.62 -3.88
C SER A 196 -25.45 12.71 -2.84
N ASP A 197 -26.18 12.44 -1.75
CA ASP A 197 -25.76 11.54 -0.68
C ASP A 197 -25.62 10.09 -1.18
N SER A 198 -26.50 9.65 -2.09
CA SER A 198 -26.43 8.29 -2.64
C SER A 198 -25.19 8.13 -3.52
N PHE A 199 -24.94 9.11 -4.40
CA PHE A 199 -23.73 9.12 -5.22
C PHE A 199 -22.47 9.21 -4.37
N LEU A 200 -22.44 10.03 -3.32
CA LEU A 200 -21.29 10.12 -2.41
C LEU A 200 -20.96 8.75 -1.82
N VAL A 201 -21.96 8.05 -1.26
CA VAL A 201 -21.76 6.73 -0.67
C VAL A 201 -21.27 5.74 -1.73
N ASN A 202 -21.87 5.73 -2.92
CA ASN A 202 -21.44 4.89 -4.05
C ASN A 202 -19.99 5.17 -4.47
N PHE A 203 -19.64 6.44 -4.62
CA PHE A 203 -18.33 6.90 -5.06
C PHE A 203 -17.24 6.53 -4.07
N VAL A 204 -17.47 6.77 -2.78
CA VAL A 204 -16.52 6.40 -1.73
C VAL A 204 -16.39 4.87 -1.65
N CYS A 205 -17.50 4.12 -1.67
CA CYS A 205 -17.46 2.64 -1.64
C CYS A 205 -16.71 2.03 -2.83
N SER A 206 -16.86 2.62 -4.01
CA SER A 206 -16.18 2.14 -5.21
C SER A 206 -14.67 2.31 -5.13
N ASN A 207 -14.20 3.44 -4.56
CA ASN A 207 -12.78 3.78 -4.45
C ASN A 207 -12.09 3.16 -3.22
N MET A 208 -12.83 2.70 -2.21
CA MET A 208 -12.24 2.00 -1.07
C MET A 208 -11.64 0.63 -1.45
N ASN A 209 -10.58 0.23 -0.77
CA ASN A 209 -9.91 -1.06 -0.96
C ASN A 209 -10.57 -2.19 -0.17
N LEU A 210 -11.83 -2.47 -0.47
CA LEU A 210 -12.63 -3.54 0.14
C LEU A 210 -12.62 -4.81 -0.70
N SER A 211 -12.83 -5.95 -0.05
CA SER A 211 -13.03 -7.21 -0.76
C SER A 211 -14.30 -7.18 -1.61
N VAL A 212 -14.35 -7.97 -2.69
CA VAL A 212 -15.54 -8.06 -3.57
C VAL A 212 -16.78 -8.41 -2.76
N LYS A 213 -16.65 -9.30 -1.78
CA LYS A 213 -17.74 -9.71 -0.88
C LYS A 213 -18.31 -8.53 -0.10
N GLU A 214 -17.46 -7.72 0.53
CA GLU A 214 -17.89 -6.54 1.30
C GLU A 214 -18.52 -5.48 0.39
N LYS A 215 -17.92 -5.21 -0.78
CA LYS A 215 -18.52 -4.27 -1.76
C LYS A 215 -19.89 -4.77 -2.24
N TYR A 216 -20.03 -6.07 -2.46
CA TYR A 216 -21.28 -6.67 -2.86
C TYR A 216 -22.35 -6.55 -1.76
N GLU A 217 -22.01 -6.79 -0.50
CA GLU A 217 -22.94 -6.61 0.63
C GLU A 217 -23.48 -5.17 0.69
N ILE A 218 -22.62 -4.17 0.45
CA ILE A 218 -23.04 -2.76 0.37
C ILE A 218 -23.97 -2.53 -0.83
N LEU A 219 -23.61 -3.04 -2.02
CA LEU A 219 -24.44 -2.90 -3.22
C LEU A 219 -25.84 -3.52 -3.05
N ASN A 220 -25.88 -4.70 -2.41
CA ASN A 220 -27.08 -5.51 -2.22
C ASN A 220 -28.04 -4.93 -1.16
N THR A 221 -27.59 -3.97 -0.34
CA THR A 221 -28.43 -3.36 0.70
C THR A 221 -29.32 -2.26 0.11
N SER A 222 -30.64 -2.40 0.14
CA SER A 222 -31.55 -1.41 -0.48
C SER A 222 -31.67 -0.09 0.29
N ASP A 223 -31.47 -0.13 1.60
CA ASP A 223 -31.59 1.00 2.52
C ASP A 223 -30.32 1.88 2.50
N LEU A 224 -30.48 3.14 2.09
CA LEU A 224 -29.36 4.08 1.96
C LEU A 224 -28.74 4.42 3.31
N ASN A 225 -29.52 4.51 4.40
CA ASN A 225 -28.97 4.81 5.73
C ASN A 225 -28.09 3.66 6.20
N LYS A 226 -28.56 2.41 6.07
CA LYS A 226 -27.74 1.22 6.39
C LYS A 226 -26.47 1.16 5.56
N ARG A 227 -26.55 1.47 4.27
CA ARG A 227 -25.37 1.54 3.38
C ARG A 227 -24.38 2.61 3.83
N ALA A 228 -24.86 3.80 4.19
CA ALA A 228 -24.01 4.88 4.69
C ALA A 228 -23.29 4.46 5.98
N LEU A 229 -23.98 3.82 6.91
CA LEU A 229 -23.38 3.29 8.15
C LEU A 229 -22.34 2.18 7.87
N MET A 230 -22.63 1.27 6.95
CA MET A 230 -21.67 0.23 6.52
C MET A 230 -20.42 0.87 5.88
N CYS A 231 -20.61 1.86 5.01
CA CYS A 231 -19.53 2.64 4.41
C CYS A 231 -18.69 3.32 5.48
N LEU A 232 -19.32 4.07 6.39
CA LEU A 232 -18.66 4.78 7.47
C LEU A 232 -17.82 3.84 8.36
N LYS A 233 -18.37 2.67 8.71
CA LYS A 233 -17.63 1.65 9.47
C LYS A 233 -16.37 1.21 8.75
N GLN A 234 -16.46 0.94 7.45
CA GLN A 234 -15.32 0.49 6.65
C GLN A 234 -14.28 1.60 6.46
N MET A 235 -14.72 2.85 6.27
CA MET A 235 -13.82 4.00 6.20
C MET A 235 -13.02 4.20 7.48
N ASN A 236 -13.64 4.01 8.65
CA ASN A 236 -12.93 4.11 9.93
C ASN A 236 -11.84 3.04 10.06
N ILE A 237 -12.12 1.80 9.65
CA ILE A 237 -11.13 0.72 9.64
C ILE A 237 -9.97 1.07 8.70
N GLU A 238 -10.26 1.61 7.52
CA GLU A 238 -9.24 1.99 6.54
C GLU A 238 -8.38 3.16 7.05
N LEU A 239 -8.98 4.19 7.65
CA LEU A 239 -8.25 5.29 8.26
C LEU A 239 -7.31 4.80 9.37
N GLN A 240 -7.78 3.90 10.23
CA GLN A 240 -6.94 3.30 11.28
C GLN A 240 -5.75 2.51 10.69
N ARG A 241 -5.98 1.77 9.61
CA ARG A 241 -4.89 1.07 8.90
C ARG A 241 -3.88 2.04 8.29
N LEU A 242 -4.37 3.12 7.70
CA LEU A 242 -3.53 4.15 7.08
C LEU A 242 -2.66 4.86 8.13
N SER A 243 -3.27 5.28 9.25
CA SER A 243 -2.57 5.89 10.38
C SER A 243 -1.49 4.95 10.94
N LEU A 244 -1.80 3.67 11.19
CA LEU A 244 -0.80 2.71 11.66
C LEU A 244 0.35 2.51 10.67
N LYS A 245 0.05 2.47 9.36
CA LYS A 245 1.07 2.37 8.32
C LYS A 245 2.00 3.59 8.31
N ASN A 246 1.43 4.79 8.44
CA ASN A 246 2.17 6.04 8.50
C ASN A 246 3.05 6.11 9.76
N ASP A 247 2.54 5.68 10.91
CA ASP A 247 3.30 5.61 12.17
C ASP A 247 4.51 4.67 12.05
N ILE A 248 4.32 3.48 11.46
CA ILE A 248 5.41 2.54 11.22
C ILE A 248 6.46 3.14 10.28
N GLN A 249 6.04 3.79 9.19
CA GLN A 249 6.95 4.44 8.25
C GLN A 249 7.74 5.58 8.90
N SER A 250 7.08 6.40 9.72
CA SER A 250 7.71 7.49 10.47
C SER A 250 8.76 6.97 11.44
N LYS A 251 8.44 5.91 12.19
CA LYS A 251 9.37 5.29 13.14
C LYS A 251 10.60 4.71 12.44
N VAL A 252 10.41 3.95 11.36
CA VAL A 252 11.51 3.39 10.56
C VAL A 252 12.40 4.49 9.98
N ARG A 253 11.80 5.60 9.53
CA ARG A 253 12.55 6.75 9.01
C ARG A 253 13.39 7.42 10.11
N SER A 254 12.81 7.64 11.29
CA SER A 254 13.52 8.21 12.43
C SER A 254 14.72 7.34 12.84
N ASP A 255 14.54 6.02 12.89
CA ASP A 255 15.61 5.09 13.24
C ASP A 255 16.75 5.11 12.19
N LEU A 256 16.40 5.18 10.90
CA LEU A 256 17.39 5.30 9.81
C LEU A 256 18.13 6.64 9.85
N ASP A 257 17.42 7.75 10.07
CA ASP A 257 18.00 9.09 10.16
C ASP A 257 18.97 9.17 11.36
N GLN A 258 18.63 8.54 12.49
CA GLN A 258 19.53 8.43 13.65
C GLN A 258 20.79 7.63 13.30
N GLN A 259 20.65 6.45 12.69
CA GLN A 259 21.79 5.63 12.28
C GLN A 259 22.71 6.35 11.28
N GLN A 260 22.14 7.06 10.30
CA GLN A 260 22.91 7.86 9.35
C GLN A 260 23.67 8.98 10.05
N ARG A 261 23.02 9.67 11.00
CA ARG A 261 23.64 10.75 11.77
C ARG A 261 24.79 10.23 12.62
N GLU A 262 24.59 9.12 13.33
CA GLU A 262 25.63 8.46 14.13
C GLU A 262 26.82 8.05 13.26
N TYR A 263 26.56 7.39 12.13
CA TYR A 263 27.60 7.02 11.16
C TYR A 263 28.41 8.24 10.68
N PHE A 264 27.72 9.32 10.32
CA PHE A 264 28.36 10.54 9.85
C PHE A 264 29.22 11.21 10.93
N LEU A 265 28.70 11.33 12.16
CA LEU A 265 29.43 11.89 13.30
C LEU A 265 30.66 11.04 13.64
N HIS A 266 30.57 9.72 13.56
CA HIS A 266 31.72 8.84 13.74
C HIS A 266 32.79 9.06 12.67
N GLN A 267 32.41 9.21 11.42
CA GLN A 267 33.36 9.50 10.34
C GLN A 267 34.02 10.87 10.52
N GLN A 268 33.28 11.88 10.98
CA GLN A 268 33.83 13.19 11.31
C GLN A 268 34.81 13.13 12.48
N LEU A 269 34.46 12.44 13.58
CA LEU A 269 35.37 12.26 14.71
C LEU A 269 36.66 11.56 14.32
N LYS A 270 36.57 10.51 13.48
CA LYS A 270 37.74 9.82 12.94
C LYS A 270 38.64 10.78 12.15
N THR A 271 38.05 11.58 11.27
CA THR A 271 38.78 12.57 10.46
C THR A 271 39.42 13.64 11.36
N ILE A 272 38.71 14.13 12.37
CA ILE A 272 39.23 15.11 13.33
C ILE A 272 40.38 14.52 14.16
N GLN A 273 40.30 13.27 14.59
CA GLN A 273 41.38 12.59 15.31
C GLN A 273 42.63 12.44 14.44
N GLU A 274 42.46 12.11 13.15
CA GLU A 274 43.54 12.07 12.17
C GLU A 274 44.19 13.45 11.94
N GLU A 275 43.40 14.53 11.84
CA GLU A 275 43.87 15.90 11.62
C GLU A 275 44.48 16.57 12.87
N LEU A 276 43.99 16.27 14.07
CA LEU A 276 44.50 16.84 15.34
C LEU A 276 45.80 16.17 15.82
N GLY A 277 46.31 15.16 15.11
CA GLY A 277 47.50 14.42 15.53
C GLY A 277 47.30 13.66 16.84
N GLY A 278 46.06 13.25 17.15
CA GLY A 278 45.80 12.35 18.27
C GLY A 278 46.48 11.01 18.00
N VAL A 279 47.15 10.45 19.03
CA VAL A 279 47.89 9.19 18.94
C VAL A 279 47.05 8.16 18.19
N SER A 280 47.49 7.80 16.98
CA SER A 280 46.78 6.81 16.18
C SER A 280 46.73 5.50 16.97
N TYR A 281 45.65 4.73 16.87
CA TYR A 281 45.60 3.39 17.47
C TYR A 281 46.80 2.53 17.02
N ASP A 282 47.28 2.76 15.80
CA ASP A 282 48.49 2.13 15.29
C ASP A 282 49.77 2.61 16.01
N GLU A 283 49.82 3.86 16.44
CA GLU A 283 50.95 4.45 17.16
C GLU A 283 51.03 3.91 18.59
N GLU A 284 49.90 3.74 19.28
CA GLU A 284 49.84 3.09 20.61
C GLU A 284 50.30 1.61 20.56
N VAL A 285 49.84 0.86 19.57
CA VAL A 285 50.29 -0.53 19.35
C VAL A 285 51.79 -0.57 19.00
N ASN A 286 52.29 0.42 18.26
CA ASN A 286 53.71 0.55 17.95
C ASN A 286 54.54 0.90 19.20
N GLU A 287 54.06 1.77 20.09
CA GLU A 287 54.74 2.06 21.36
C GLU A 287 54.85 0.82 22.25
N MET A 288 53.78 0.04 22.39
CA MET A 288 53.80 -1.23 23.13
C MET A 288 54.80 -2.22 22.51
N ARG A 289 54.87 -2.26 21.18
CA ARG A 289 55.87 -3.08 20.46
C ARG A 289 57.29 -2.62 20.77
N ILE A 290 57.57 -1.33 20.77
CA ILE A 290 58.90 -0.79 21.10
C ILE A 290 59.26 -1.09 22.55
N LYS A 291 58.36 -0.87 23.51
CA LYS A 291 58.57 -1.20 24.93
C LYS A 291 58.87 -2.69 25.12
N SER A 292 58.20 -3.56 24.36
CA SER A 292 58.45 -4.99 24.42
C SER A 292 59.90 -5.36 24.05
N THR A 293 60.51 -4.71 23.05
CA THR A 293 61.90 -5.04 22.64
C THR A 293 62.95 -4.78 23.73
N LYS A 294 62.67 -3.91 24.70
CA LYS A 294 63.60 -3.55 25.79
C LYS A 294 63.56 -4.49 26.99
N LYS A 295 62.55 -5.38 27.07
CA LYS A 295 62.35 -6.30 28.20
C LYS A 295 63.05 -7.65 27.98
N LYS A 296 63.51 -8.28 29.06
CA LYS A 296 64.21 -9.58 29.03
C LYS A 296 63.23 -10.75 29.11
N TRP A 297 62.59 -11.06 27.98
CA TRP A 297 61.63 -12.16 27.89
C TRP A 297 62.27 -13.54 27.99
N SER A 298 61.56 -14.50 28.60
CA SER A 298 61.76 -15.91 28.23
C SER A 298 61.08 -16.19 26.89
N LYS A 299 61.50 -17.25 26.19
CA LYS A 299 61.00 -17.58 24.84
C LYS A 299 59.47 -17.75 24.79
N GLU A 300 58.90 -18.44 25.78
CA GLU A 300 57.46 -18.70 25.87
C GLU A 300 56.64 -17.42 26.13
N ILE A 301 57.14 -16.54 26.99
CA ILE A 301 56.49 -15.30 27.40
C ILE A 301 56.48 -14.28 26.26
N GLY A 302 57.60 -14.17 25.52
CA GLY A 302 57.70 -13.29 24.36
C GLY A 302 56.78 -13.69 23.21
N ASP A 303 56.63 -15.00 22.95
CA ASP A 303 55.73 -15.51 21.91
C ASP A 303 54.25 -15.33 22.29
N HIS A 304 53.91 -15.50 23.57
CA HIS A 304 52.57 -15.21 24.09
C HIS A 304 52.21 -13.73 23.95
N PHE A 305 53.10 -12.82 24.36
CA PHE A 305 52.89 -11.37 24.24
C PHE A 305 52.67 -10.93 22.78
N LYS A 306 53.47 -11.45 21.84
CA LYS A 306 53.30 -11.15 20.41
C LYS A 306 51.92 -11.59 19.89
N LYS A 307 51.44 -12.76 20.31
CA LYS A 307 50.12 -13.27 19.92
C LYS A 307 49.00 -12.37 20.46
N GLU A 308 49.07 -11.97 21.72
CA GLU A 308 48.07 -11.11 22.34
C GLU A 308 48.10 -9.66 21.79
N LEU A 309 49.29 -9.13 21.47
CA LEU A 309 49.44 -7.84 20.78
C LEU A 309 48.83 -7.88 19.37
N SER A 310 49.00 -8.98 18.64
CA SER A 310 48.38 -9.16 17.31
C SER A 310 46.85 -9.24 17.36
N LYS A 311 46.27 -9.72 18.47
CA LYS A 311 44.83 -9.69 18.71
C LYS A 311 44.35 -8.27 18.98
N LEU A 312 45.05 -7.52 19.84
CA LEU A 312 44.73 -6.12 20.12
C LEU A 312 44.72 -5.28 18.84
N GLN A 313 45.70 -5.47 17.95
CA GLN A 313 45.78 -4.76 16.67
C GLN A 313 44.59 -5.04 15.72
N ARG A 314 43.94 -6.20 15.85
CA ARG A 314 42.78 -6.58 15.02
C ARG A 314 41.44 -6.27 15.68
N MET A 315 41.43 -5.94 16.97
CA MET A 315 40.22 -5.60 17.71
C MET A 315 39.78 -4.18 17.39
N ASN A 316 38.46 -3.97 17.34
CA ASN A 316 37.91 -2.63 17.24
C ASN A 316 38.15 -1.89 18.58
N PRO A 317 38.84 -0.74 18.60
CA PRO A 317 39.11 0.02 19.82
C PRO A 317 37.87 0.43 20.62
N GLN A 318 36.70 0.40 19.98
CA GLN A 318 35.42 0.78 20.58
C GLN A 318 34.72 -0.37 21.32
N VAL A 319 35.18 -1.62 21.22
CA VAL A 319 34.59 -2.70 22.02
C VAL A 319 35.13 -2.64 23.46
N ALA A 320 34.26 -2.90 24.44
CA ALA A 320 34.65 -2.89 25.86
C ALA A 320 35.82 -3.84 26.17
N GLU A 321 35.96 -4.92 25.39
CA GLU A 321 37.06 -5.88 25.46
C GLU A 321 38.42 -5.29 25.08
N TYR A 322 38.48 -4.23 24.27
CA TYR A 322 39.73 -3.59 23.86
C TYR A 322 40.46 -2.96 25.06
N SER A 323 39.74 -2.24 25.92
CA SER A 323 40.31 -1.65 27.14
C SER A 323 40.86 -2.71 28.09
N ILE A 324 40.16 -3.85 28.21
CA ILE A 324 40.59 -4.99 29.03
C ILE A 324 41.87 -5.61 28.47
N GLN A 325 41.89 -5.87 27.15
CA GLN A 325 43.06 -6.45 26.47
C GLN A 325 44.27 -5.52 26.53
N ARG A 326 44.05 -4.21 26.38
CA ARG A 326 45.09 -3.17 26.51
C ARG A 326 45.69 -3.16 27.92
N ASN A 327 44.85 -3.11 28.95
CA ASN A 327 45.30 -3.12 30.34
C ASN A 327 46.05 -4.41 30.70
N TYR A 328 45.62 -5.55 30.14
CA TYR A 328 46.34 -6.82 30.27
C TYR A 328 47.75 -6.74 29.67
N LEU A 329 47.89 -6.20 28.45
CA LEU A 329 49.19 -6.03 27.78
C LEU A 329 50.09 -5.01 28.49
N ASP A 330 49.53 -3.92 29.02
CA ASP A 330 50.26 -2.93 29.84
C ASP A 330 50.81 -3.59 31.12
N THR A 331 49.97 -4.33 31.84
CA THR A 331 50.39 -5.08 33.04
C THR A 331 51.51 -6.07 32.71
N TYR A 332 51.41 -6.72 31.54
CA TYR A 332 52.41 -7.67 31.08
C TYR A 332 53.77 -7.02 30.77
N LEU A 333 53.76 -5.78 30.28
CA LEU A 333 54.96 -4.98 30.04
C LEU A 333 55.58 -4.46 31.34
N ASP A 334 54.77 -4.14 32.36
CA ASP A 334 55.27 -3.59 33.62
C ASP A 334 55.99 -4.63 34.50
N LEU A 335 55.67 -5.91 34.35
CA LEU A 335 56.30 -6.98 35.14
C LEU A 335 57.84 -7.03 34.95
N PRO A 336 58.60 -7.23 36.05
CA PRO A 336 60.06 -7.30 36.04
C PRO A 336 60.53 -8.72 35.64
N TRP A 337 60.30 -9.09 34.39
CA TRP A 337 60.68 -10.40 33.85
C TRP A 337 62.18 -10.63 33.92
N ASN A 338 62.59 -11.76 34.52
CA ASN A 338 64.00 -12.17 34.68
C ASN A 338 64.88 -11.13 35.41
N GLU A 339 64.26 -10.25 36.22
CA GLU A 339 64.96 -9.40 37.18
C GLU A 339 64.77 -9.98 38.58
N PHE A 340 65.90 -10.34 39.21
CA PHE A 340 65.92 -10.94 40.54
C PHE A 340 66.59 -9.97 41.50
N SER A 341 66.01 -9.75 42.68
CA SER A 341 66.69 -9.06 43.77
C SER A 341 67.79 -9.95 44.35
N LYS A 342 68.84 -9.34 44.93
CA LYS A 342 69.80 -10.09 45.75
C LYS A 342 69.10 -10.52 47.04
N ASP A 343 69.17 -11.81 47.36
CA ASP A 343 68.60 -12.34 48.59
C ASP A 343 69.22 -11.65 49.81
N ASN A 344 68.34 -11.18 50.70
CA ASN A 344 68.71 -10.69 52.01
C ASN A 344 68.38 -11.78 53.04
N PHE A 345 69.41 -12.49 53.51
CA PHE A 345 69.27 -13.55 54.50
C PHE A 345 69.31 -13.03 55.96
N ASP A 346 68.99 -11.76 56.19
CA ASP A 346 68.89 -11.20 57.54
C ASP A 346 67.47 -11.41 58.09
N LEU A 347 67.20 -12.65 58.52
CA LEU A 347 66.00 -13.00 59.29
C LEU A 347 66.31 -12.81 60.79
N LYS A 348 65.72 -11.77 61.39
CA LYS A 348 65.80 -11.48 62.82
C LYS A 348 64.62 -12.02 63.60
#